data_AF-R9GTR2-F1
#
_entry.id   AF-R9GTR2-F1
#
_cell.length_a   1.000
_cell.length_b   1.000
_cell.length_c   1.000
_cell.angle_alpha   90.00
_cell.angle_beta   90.00
_cell.angle_gamma   90.00
#
_symmetry.space_group_name_H-M   'P 1'
#
loop_
_entity.id
_entity.type
_entity.pdbx_description
1 polymer ?
#
loop_
_entity_poly.entity_id
_entity_poly.type
_entity_poly.pdbx_seq_one_letter_code
_entity_poly.pdbx_strand_id
1 'polypeptide(L)'
;MFKNSFSFEGRIRRMEYAISILLSLIANGIITETMTIGNGAQIVGVLYLPLLWFVLAQNTKRCHDLDSIGYFTYISMFPNRAL
;
A
#
# COMPACT_ATOMS: atom_id res chain seq x y z
N MET A 1 -13.81 -8.26 -1.79
CA MET A 1 -12.67 -7.94 -0.91
C MET A 1 -11.58 -7.21 -1.68
N PHE A 2 -11.10 -7.73 -2.82
CA PHE A 2 -10.16 -7.01 -3.70
C PHE A 2 -10.80 -6.58 -5.03
N LYS A 3 -11.96 -5.92 -4.96
CA LYS A 3 -12.56 -5.37 -6.18
C LYS A 3 -11.77 -4.10 -6.53
N ASN A 4 -11.06 -4.10 -7.66
CA ASN A 4 -10.22 -2.99 -8.14
C ASN A 4 -9.10 -2.57 -7.16
N SER A 5 -8.21 -3.48 -6.75
CA SER A 5 -7.07 -3.16 -5.87
C SER A 5 -6.12 -2.08 -6.41
N PHE A 6 -6.05 -1.90 -7.72
CA PHE A 6 -5.19 -0.90 -8.38
C PHE A 6 -5.92 0.40 -8.74
N SER A 7 -7.22 0.50 -8.46
CA SER A 7 -7.97 1.75 -8.61
C SER A 7 -7.80 2.63 -7.37
N PHE A 8 -7.86 3.94 -7.54
CA PHE A 8 -7.90 4.91 -6.45
C PHE A 8 -9.30 5.10 -5.85
N GLU A 9 -10.32 4.54 -6.50
CA GLU A 9 -11.72 4.76 -6.13
C GLU A 9 -12.27 3.54 -5.39
N GLY A 10 -12.96 3.80 -4.27
CA GLY A 10 -13.62 2.79 -3.45
C GLY A 10 -13.30 2.89 -1.96
N ARG A 11 -14.10 2.19 -1.15
CA ARG A 11 -13.97 2.11 0.30
C ARG A 11 -13.12 0.92 0.71
N ILE A 12 -12.22 1.10 1.68
CA ILE A 12 -11.41 0.02 2.25
C ILE A 12 -11.61 -0.10 3.76
N ARG A 13 -11.94 -1.31 4.23
CA ARG A 13 -12.09 -1.56 5.68
C ARG A 13 -10.72 -1.71 6.33
N ARG A 14 -10.62 -1.41 7.63
CA ARG A 14 -9.35 -1.44 8.38
C ARG A 14 -8.62 -2.78 8.31
N MET A 15 -9.35 -3.90 8.36
CA MET A 15 -8.76 -5.24 8.22
C MET A 15 -8.19 -5.47 6.82
N GLU A 16 -8.88 -5.03 5.78
CA GLU A 16 -8.41 -5.14 4.39
C GLU A 16 -7.17 -4.27 4.16
N TYR A 17 -7.12 -3.08 4.77
CA TYR A 17 -5.96 -2.19 4.75
C TYR A 17 -4.75 -2.81 5.46
N ALA A 18 -4.94 -3.36 6.67
CA ALA A 18 -3.87 -4.04 7.41
C ALA A 18 -3.29 -5.22 6.63
N ILE A 19 -4.14 -6.04 6.00
CA ILE A 19 -3.70 -7.15 5.15
C ILE A 19 -2.96 -6.62 3.91
N SER A 20 -3.41 -5.51 3.31
CA SER A 20 -2.75 -4.90 2.16
C SER A 20 -1.34 -4.37 2.49
N ILE A 21 -1.16 -3.77 3.67
CA ILE A 21 0.16 -3.36 4.18
C ILE A 21 1.04 -4.59 4.40
N LEU A 22 0.51 -5.63 5.05
CA LEU A 22 1.27 -6.85 5.32
C LEU A 22 1.78 -7.50 4.03
N LEU A 23 0.92 -7.61 3.01
CA LEU A 23 1.29 -8.11 1.69
C LEU A 23 2.36 -7.23 1.02
N SER A 24 2.22 -5.90 1.14
CA SER A 24 3.19 -4.96 0.57
C SER A 24 4.56 -5.07 1.24
N LEU A 25 4.62 -5.31 2.55
CA LEU A 25 5.86 -5.54 3.30
C LEU A 25 6.55 -6.84 2.87
N ILE A 26 5.78 -7.93 2.75
CA ILE A 26 6.32 -9.22 2.30
C ILE A 26 6.86 -9.10 0.88
N ALA A 27 6.11 -8.47 -0.03
CA ALA A 27 6.55 -8.26 -1.41
C ALA A 27 7.82 -7.39 -1.48
N ASN A 28 7.91 -6.34 -0.67
CA ASN A 28 9.11 -5.50 -0.59
C ASN A 28 10.34 -6.30 -0.14
N GLY A 29 10.20 -7.16 0.87
CA GLY A 29 11.27 -8.04 1.34
C GLY A 29 11.76 -8.98 0.24
N ILE A 30 10.85 -9.65 -0.47
CA ILE A 30 11.20 -10.55 -1.58
C ILE A 30 11.93 -9.80 -2.70
N ILE A 31 11.44 -8.62 -3.09
CA ILE A 31 12.07 -7.80 -4.14
C ILE A 31 13.49 -7.39 -3.73
N THR A 32 13.66 -6.97 -2.47
CA THR A 32 14.96 -6.55 -1.93
C THR A 32 15.96 -7.70 -1.92
N GLU A 33 15.57 -8.88 -1.43
CA GLU A 33 16.40 -10.09 -1.45
C GLU A 33 16.75 -10.54 -2.88
N THR A 34 15.82 -10.36 -3.82
CA THR A 34 16.08 -10.69 -5.23
C THR A 34 17.07 -9.71 -5.86
N MET A 35 17.06 -8.43 -5.46
CA MET A 35 18.03 -7.43 -5.92
C MET A 35 19.43 -7.66 -5.37
N THR A 36 19.57 -8.17 -4.14
CA THR A 36 20.89 -8.42 -3.53
C THR A 36 21.58 -9.66 -4.11
N ILE A 37 20.80 -10.66 -4.55
CA ILE A 37 21.33 -11.93 -5.08
C ILE A 37 21.56 -11.88 -6.59
N GLY A 38 20.78 -11.09 -7.35
CA GLY A 38 20.83 -11.07 -8.82
C GLY A 38 21.52 -9.85 -9.43
N ASN A 39 22.46 -10.08 -10.36
CA ASN A 39 23.12 -9.04 -11.18
C ASN A 39 22.17 -8.24 -12.11
N GLY A 40 20.85 -8.50 -12.07
CA GLY A 40 19.81 -7.89 -12.91
C GLY A 40 19.02 -6.77 -12.22
N ALA A 41 19.67 -5.92 -11.43
CA ALA A 41 19.05 -4.88 -10.60
C ALA A 41 18.08 -3.96 -11.36
N GLN A 42 18.32 -3.74 -12.66
CA GLN A 42 17.50 -2.87 -13.51
C GLN A 42 16.10 -3.45 -13.78
N ILE A 43 15.97 -4.76 -13.95
CA ILE A 43 14.68 -5.42 -14.25
C ILE A 43 13.85 -5.55 -12.97
N VAL A 44 14.49 -5.88 -11.85
CA VAL A 44 13.83 -6.00 -10.54
C VAL A 44 13.33 -4.64 -10.04
N GLY A 45 14.04 -3.55 -10.35
CA GLY A 45 13.58 -2.19 -10.08
C GLY A 45 12.22 -1.86 -10.69
N VAL A 46 11.86 -2.43 -11.84
CA VAL A 46 10.55 -2.22 -12.48
C VAL A 46 9.41 -2.82 -11.65
N LEU A 47 9.67 -3.86 -10.85
CA LEU A 47 8.67 -4.46 -9.95
C LEU A 47 8.28 -3.54 -8.79
N TYR A 48 9.08 -2.51 -8.47
CA TYR A 48 8.68 -1.48 -7.51
C TYR A 48 7.55 -0.58 -8.03
N LEU A 49 7.45 -0.35 -9.35
CA LEU A 49 6.40 0.50 -9.92
C LEU A 49 4.98 0.01 -9.57
N PRO A 50 4.59 -1.25 -9.84
CA PRO A 50 3.27 -1.74 -9.45
C PRO A 50 3.10 -1.86 -7.94
N LEU A 51 4.17 -2.11 -7.17
CA LEU A 51 4.10 -2.16 -5.70
C LEU A 51 3.80 -0.78 -5.10
N LEU A 52 4.53 0.25 -5.56
CA LEU A 52 4.30 1.64 -5.17
C LEU A 52 2.90 2.09 -5.55
N TRP A 53 2.44 1.75 -6.75
CA TRP A 53 1.09 2.05 -7.20
C TRP A 53 0.03 1.39 -6.32
N PHE A 54 0.23 0.12 -5.96
CA PHE A 54 -0.68 -0.60 -5.07
C PHE A 54 -0.77 0.07 -3.70
N VAL A 55 0.37 0.38 -3.07
CA VAL A 55 0.39 1.06 -1.75
C VAL A 55 -0.28 2.42 -1.82
N LEU A 56 0.01 3.20 -2.87
CA LEU A 56 -0.60 4.51 -3.08
C LEU A 56 -2.12 4.40 -3.24
N ALA A 57 -2.60 3.46 -4.05
CA ALA A 57 -4.03 3.22 -4.28
C ALA A 57 -4.78 2.86 -3.00
N GLN A 58 -4.20 2.01 -2.13
CA GLN A 58 -4.83 1.64 -0.86
C GLN A 58 -4.83 2.79 0.15
N ASN A 59 -3.75 3.58 0.19
CA ASN A 59 -3.66 4.75 1.06
C ASN A 59 -4.69 5.82 0.65
N THR A 60 -4.82 6.11 -0.65
CA THR A 60 -5.78 7.10 -1.17
C THR A 60 -7.21 6.74 -0.82
N LYS A 61 -7.61 5.46 -1.01
CA LYS A 61 -8.95 4.98 -0.63
C LYS A 61 -9.25 5.18 0.85
N ARG A 62 -8.28 4.89 1.71
CA ARG A 62 -8.45 5.05 3.17
C ARG A 62 -8.53 6.53 3.57
N CYS A 63 -7.78 7.40 2.90
CA CYS A 63 -7.85 8.86 3.10
C CYS A 63 -9.20 9.43 2.65
N HIS A 64 -9.71 8.99 1.48
CA HIS A 64 -11.07 9.34 1.03
C HIS A 64 -12.14 8.88 2.03
N ASP A 65 -11.99 7.69 2.61
CA ASP A 65 -12.90 7.17 3.63
C ASP A 65 -12.86 7.92 4.99
N LEU A 66 -11.81 8.69 5.24
CA LEU A 66 -11.60 9.42 6.50
C LEU A 66 -11.95 10.92 6.39
N ASP A 67 -12.34 11.39 5.20
CA ASP A 67 -12.55 12.81 4.87
C ASP A 67 -11.38 13.71 5.35
N SER A 68 -10.19 13.12 5.43
CA SER A 68 -8.98 13.71 6.00
C SER A 68 -8.12 14.21 4.86
N ILE A 69 -8.01 15.54 4.77
CA ILE A 69 -7.20 16.24 3.77
C ILE A 69 -5.72 16.06 4.15
N GLY A 70 -5.09 15.00 3.61
CA GLY A 70 -3.65 15.03 3.32
C GLY A 70 -2.64 14.46 4.33
N TYR A 71 -3.03 13.93 5.50
CA TYR A 71 -2.08 13.23 6.38
C TYR A 71 -2.05 11.72 6.12
N PHE A 72 -1.11 11.30 5.27
CA PHE A 72 -1.19 10.06 4.47
C PHE A 72 -0.63 8.77 5.07
N THR A 73 -0.07 8.72 6.28
CA THR A 73 0.64 7.49 6.70
C THR A 73 0.29 6.99 8.10
N TYR A 74 0.16 7.88 9.09
CA TYR A 74 -0.04 7.46 10.48
C TYR A 74 -1.52 7.40 10.89
N ILE A 75 -2.35 8.33 10.40
CA ILE A 75 -3.77 8.41 10.76
C ILE A 75 -4.57 7.24 10.18
N SER A 76 -4.19 6.71 9.01
CA SER A 76 -4.89 5.60 8.36
C SER A 76 -4.91 4.30 9.17
N MET A 77 -3.95 4.13 10.11
CA MET A 77 -3.79 2.92 10.92
C MET A 77 -4.43 3.02 12.32
N PHE A 78 -4.51 4.22 12.92
CA PHE A 78 -5.11 4.42 14.24
C PHE A 78 -6.55 4.94 14.14
N PRO A 79 -7.45 4.59 15.09
CA PRO A 79 -8.73 5.27 15.17
C PRO A 79 -8.50 6.76 15.42
N ASN A 80 -9.08 7.62 14.58
CA ASN A 80 -9.47 8.95 15.03
C ASN A 80 -10.42 8.76 16.22
N ARG A 81 -9.87 8.74 17.44
CA ARG A 81 -10.65 9.13 18.60
C ARG A 81 -10.76 10.63 18.49
N ALA A 82 -11.82 11.09 17.85
CA ALA A 82 -12.37 12.40 18.17
C ALA A 82 -12.68 12.33 19.67
N LEU A 83 -11.83 12.98 20.46
CA LEU A 83 -12.25 13.60 21.70
C LEU A 83 -12.87 14.94 21.34
#